data_AF-A0A7W1D3T7-F1
#
_entry.id   AF-A0A7W1D3T7-F1
#
_cell.length_a   1.000
_cell.length_b   1.000
_cell.length_c   1.000
_cell.angle_alpha   90.00
_cell.angle_beta   90.00
_cell.angle_gamma   90.00
#
_symmetry.space_group_name_H-M   'P 1'
#
loop_
_entity.id
_entity.type
_entity.pdbx_description
1 polymer ?
#
loop_
_entity_poly.entity_id
_entity_poly.type
_entity_poly.pdbx_seq_one_letter_code
_entity_poly.pdbx_strand_id
1 'polypeptide(L)'
;MGEELPQPDGSIPEEPTGTQMVLAAVGGVMAAKLATRLVTYVWRSFTGEDVPKVHQQASTAKKVAWLAVAGIVSGSARQIVRDWIKPVTTGPA
;
A
#
# COMPACT_ATOMS: atom_id res chain seq x y z
N MET A 1 24.19 -15.77 -20.77
CA MET A 1 23.67 -16.32 -19.50
C MET A 1 24.29 -15.47 -18.42
N GLY A 2 23.52 -14.54 -17.84
CA GLY A 2 24.02 -13.64 -16.81
C GLY A 2 23.97 -14.35 -15.47
N GLU A 3 25.13 -14.52 -14.83
CA GLU A 3 25.22 -15.06 -13.48
C GLU A 3 24.50 -14.11 -12.51
N GLU A 4 23.40 -14.57 -11.91
CA GLU A 4 22.73 -13.85 -10.83
C GLU A 4 23.71 -13.75 -9.65
N LEU A 5 24.18 -12.53 -9.41
CA LEU A 5 25.12 -12.26 -8.34
C LEU A 5 24.45 -12.57 -7.00
N PRO A 6 25.13 -13.29 -6.09
CA PRO A 6 24.59 -13.61 -4.79
C PRO A 6 24.25 -12.33 -4.03
N GLN A 7 23.11 -12.35 -3.34
CA GLN A 7 22.75 -11.30 -2.38
C GLN A 7 23.83 -11.20 -1.29
N PRO A 8 23.95 -10.08 -0.55
CA PRO A 8 24.98 -9.89 0.48
C PRO A 8 24.97 -10.94 1.61
N ASP A 9 23.95 -11.79 1.68
CA ASP A 9 23.82 -12.94 2.58
C ASP A 9 24.16 -14.30 1.93
N GLY A 10 24.61 -14.30 0.67
CA GLY A 10 24.96 -15.50 -0.09
C GLY A 10 23.77 -16.24 -0.71
N SER A 11 22.55 -15.72 -0.58
CA SER A 11 21.37 -16.31 -1.21
C SER A 11 21.30 -16.01 -2.71
N ILE A 12 20.86 -17.01 -3.49
CA ILE A 12 20.52 -16.82 -4.90
C ILE A 12 19.04 -16.38 -4.95
N PRO A 13 18.68 -15.32 -5.69
CA PRO A 13 17.28 -14.98 -5.90
C PRO A 13 16.53 -16.18 -6.50
N GLU A 14 15.62 -16.78 -5.74
CA GLU A 14 14.71 -17.79 -6.29
C GLU A 14 13.59 -17.07 -7.04
N GLU A 15 13.35 -17.44 -8.31
CA GLU A 15 12.19 -16.94 -9.02
C GLU A 15 10.91 -17.35 -8.27
N PRO A 16 10.00 -16.40 -8.01
CA PRO A 16 8.77 -16.71 -7.30
C PRO A 16 7.96 -17.73 -8.10
N THR A 17 7.60 -18.83 -7.47
CA THR A 17 6.78 -19.87 -8.10
C THR A 17 5.45 -19.29 -8.62
N GLY A 18 4.87 -19.91 -9.65
CA GLY A 18 3.58 -19.45 -10.22
C GLY A 18 2.47 -19.32 -9.16
N THR A 19 2.48 -20.18 -8.14
CA THR A 19 1.57 -20.07 -6.99
C THR A 19 1.84 -18.83 -6.14
N GLN A 20 3.10 -18.48 -5.87
CA GLN A 20 3.45 -17.25 -5.15
C GLN A 20 3.02 -16.00 -5.93
N MET A 21 3.16 -16.00 -7.26
CA MET A 21 2.67 -14.91 -8.10
C MET A 21 1.15 -14.75 -7.99
N VAL A 22 0.39 -15.85 -8.06
CA VAL A 22 -1.08 -15.82 -7.93
C VAL A 22 -1.50 -15.33 -6.54
N LEU A 23 -0.85 -15.82 -5.48
CA LEU A 23 -1.13 -15.39 -4.11
C LEU A 23 -0.79 -13.91 -3.90
N ALA A 24 0.32 -13.43 -4.46
CA ALA A 24 0.69 -12.02 -4.42
C ALA A 24 -0.34 -11.15 -5.16
N ALA A 25 -0.84 -11.60 -6.32
CA ALA A 25 -1.88 -10.89 -7.05
C ALA A 25 -3.19 -10.80 -6.25
N VAL A 26 -3.65 -11.91 -5.67
CA VAL A 26 -4.85 -11.95 -4.83
C VAL A 26 -4.68 -11.06 -3.59
N GLY A 27 -3.52 -11.14 -2.93
CA GLY A 27 -3.17 -10.30 -1.80
C GLY A 27 -3.17 -8.81 -2.16
N GLY A 28 -2.59 -8.46 -3.31
CA GLY A 28 -2.58 -7.08 -3.83
C GLY A 28 -3.98 -6.54 -4.09
N VAL A 29 -4.86 -7.33 -4.70
CA VAL A 29 -6.26 -6.93 -4.94
C VAL A 29 -7.00 -6.71 -3.62
N MET A 30 -6.84 -7.61 -2.65
CA MET A 30 -7.48 -7.46 -1.33
C MET A 30 -6.96 -6.24 -0.58
N ALA A 31 -5.65 -5.99 -0.61
CA ALA A 31 -5.03 -4.82 -0.01
C ALA A 31 -5.57 -3.53 -0.63
N ALA A 32 -5.68 -3.45 -1.96
CA ALA A 32 -6.24 -2.29 -2.65
C ALA A 32 -7.71 -2.03 -2.26
N LYS A 33 -8.50 -3.10 -2.12
CA LYS A 33 -9.90 -3.02 -1.72
C LYS A 33 -10.07 -2.51 -0.28
N LEU A 34 -9.23 -3.00 0.64
CA LEU A 34 -9.18 -2.56 2.03
C LEU A 34 -8.74 -1.10 2.13
N ALA A 35 -7.69 -0.71 1.39
CA ALA A 35 -7.22 0.68 1.35
C ALA A 35 -8.32 1.63 0.87
N THR A 36 -9.05 1.25 -0.18
CA THR A 36 -10.17 2.05 -0.70
C THR A 36 -11.28 2.22 0.34
N ARG A 37 -11.61 1.15 1.09
CA ARG A 37 -12.59 1.23 2.18
C ARG A 37 -12.12 2.14 3.32
N LEU A 38 -10.85 2.03 3.72
CA LEU A 38 -10.28 2.88 4.77
C LEU A 38 -10.31 4.35 4.37
N VAL A 39 -9.84 4.70 3.16
CA VAL A 39 -9.87 6.08 2.66
C VAL A 39 -11.30 6.62 2.64
N THR A 40 -12.26 5.81 2.17
CA THR A 40 -13.68 6.20 2.13
C THR A 40 -14.24 6.42 3.53
N TYR A 41 -13.90 5.54 4.49
CA TYR A 41 -14.33 5.67 5.88
C TYR A 41 -13.76 6.92 6.54
N VAL A 42 -12.46 7.19 6.34
CA VAL A 42 -11.79 8.39 6.85
C VAL A 42 -12.42 9.65 6.27
N TRP A 43 -12.66 9.68 4.96
CA TRP A 43 -13.35 10.79 4.30
C TRP A 43 -14.73 11.06 4.90
N ARG A 44 -15.55 10.01 5.03
CA ARG A 44 -16.91 10.11 5.58
C ARG A 44 -16.91 10.50 7.06
N SER A 45 -15.88 10.11 7.81
CA SER A 45 -15.73 10.50 9.22
C SER A 45 -15.40 11.99 9.37
N PHE A 46 -14.57 12.54 8.49
CA PHE A 46 -14.19 13.96 8.54
C PHE A 46 -15.23 14.89 7.92
N THR A 47 -15.90 14.46 6.85
CA THR A 47 -16.80 15.32 6.07
C THR A 47 -18.28 15.05 6.32
N GLY A 48 -18.64 13.89 6.88
CA GLY A 48 -20.03 13.43 6.97
C GLY A 48 -20.64 13.03 5.63
N GLU A 49 -19.90 13.13 4.54
CA GLU A 49 -20.40 12.95 3.17
C GLU A 49 -19.78 11.73 2.49
N ASP A 50 -20.40 11.29 1.39
CA ASP A 50 -19.82 10.29 0.51
C ASP A 50 -18.66 10.86 -0.30
N VAL A 51 -17.74 9.97 -0.68
CA VAL A 51 -16.58 10.32 -1.53
C VAL A 51 -17.02 10.81 -2.90
N PRO A 52 -16.36 11.85 -3.46
CA PRO A 52 -16.71 12.40 -4.76
C PRO A 52 -16.52 11.34 -5.85
N LYS A 53 -17.59 11.01 -6.57
CA LYS A 53 -17.51 10.07 -7.70
C LYS A 53 -16.80 10.73 -8.87
N VAL A 54 -16.09 9.93 -9.67
CA VAL A 54 -15.31 10.41 -10.84
C VAL A 54 -16.17 11.21 -11.82
N HIS A 55 -17.47 10.91 -11.92
CA HIS A 55 -18.42 11.58 -12.84
C HIS A 55 -19.32 12.60 -12.15
N GLN A 56 -19.18 12.77 -10.85
CA GLN A 56 -19.92 13.78 -10.11
C GLN A 56 -19.26 15.14 -10.35
N GLN A 57 -20.07 16.16 -10.64
CA GLN A 57 -19.61 17.55 -10.63
C GLN A 57 -19.36 17.99 -9.17
N ALA A 58 -18.25 17.52 -8.62
CA ALA A 58 -17.69 18.03 -7.38
C ALA A 58 -16.79 19.24 -7.69
N SER A 59 -16.78 20.24 -6.81
CA SER A 59 -15.88 21.38 -6.93
C SER A 59 -14.42 20.93 -6.97
N THR A 60 -13.56 21.68 -7.66
CA THR A 60 -12.13 21.37 -7.77
C THR A 60 -11.48 21.25 -6.39
N ALA A 61 -11.82 22.14 -5.46
CA ALA A 61 -11.36 22.09 -4.07
C ALA A 61 -11.70 20.76 -3.39
N LYS A 62 -12.91 20.23 -3.59
CA LYS A 62 -13.34 18.95 -3.02
C LYS A 62 -12.55 17.76 -3.59
N LYS A 63 -12.26 17.77 -4.90
CA LYS A 63 -11.42 16.75 -5.55
C LYS A 63 -9.98 16.77 -5.02
N VAL A 64 -9.42 17.96 -4.82
CA VAL A 64 -8.08 18.15 -4.25
C VAL A 64 -8.03 17.65 -2.80
N ALA A 65 -9.03 18.02 -1.98
CA ALA A 65 -9.13 17.54 -0.59
C ALA A 65 -9.21 16.00 -0.53
N TRP A 66 -9.98 15.39 -1.44
CA TRP A 66 -10.09 13.93 -1.51
C TRP A 66 -8.74 13.27 -1.86
N LEU A 67 -8.02 13.80 -2.86
CA LEU A 67 -6.69 13.31 -3.21
C LEU A 67 -5.70 13.46 -2.06
N ALA A 68 -5.78 14.55 -1.29
CA ALA A 68 -4.95 14.75 -0.11
C ALA A 68 -5.20 13.68 0.96
N VAL A 69 -6.47 13.39 1.27
CA VAL A 69 -6.83 12.32 2.22
C VAL A 69 -6.33 10.96 1.73
N ALA A 70 -6.56 10.63 0.46
CA ALA A 70 -6.07 9.38 -0.13
C ALA A 70 -4.54 9.27 -0.05
N GLY A 71 -3.82 10.36 -0.33
CA GLY A 71 -2.37 10.45 -0.24
C GLY A 71 -1.84 10.27 1.18
N ILE A 72 -2.45 10.94 2.16
CA ILE A 72 -2.07 10.84 3.58
C ILE A 72 -2.28 9.40 4.08
N VAL A 73 -3.47 8.83 3.86
CA VAL A 73 -3.78 7.46 4.33
C VAL A 73 -2.84 6.44 3.70
N SER A 74 -2.57 6.57 2.40
CA SER A 74 -1.65 5.66 1.69
C SER A 74 -0.20 5.84 2.12
N GLY A 75 0.25 7.07 2.36
CA GLY A 75 1.59 7.38 2.86
C GLY A 75 1.82 6.81 4.26
N SER A 76 0.85 7.00 5.16
CA SER A 76 0.88 6.42 6.52
C SER A 76 0.91 4.89 6.47
N ALA A 77 0.12 4.27 5.59
CA ALA A 77 0.14 2.81 5.42
C ALA A 77 1.52 2.30 4.98
N ARG A 78 2.18 2.96 4.02
CA ARG A 78 3.55 2.61 3.61
C ARG A 78 4.56 2.78 4.74
N GLN A 79 4.41 3.82 5.55
CA GLN A 79 5.29 4.05 6.68
C GLN A 79 5.14 2.97 7.75
N ILE A 80 3.90 2.63 8.11
CA ILE A 80 3.60 1.53 9.04
C ILE A 80 4.18 0.21 8.52
N VAL A 81 3.98 -0.11 7.23
CA VAL A 81 4.54 -1.31 6.62
C VAL A 81 6.07 -1.32 6.69
N ARG A 82 6.73 -0.19 6.42
CA ARG A 82 8.20 -0.09 6.60
C ARG A 82 8.62 -0.28 8.05
N ASP A 83 7.88 0.28 9.01
CA ASP A 83 8.19 0.13 10.43
C ASP A 83 7.94 -1.30 10.93
N TRP A 84 7.00 -2.02 10.34
CA TRP A 84 6.73 -3.44 10.62
C TRP A 84 7.73 -4.41 9.95
N ILE A 85 8.23 -4.06 8.76
CA ILE A 85 9.21 -4.87 8.01
C ILE A 85 10.64 -4.61 8.50
N LYS A 86 10.88 -3.58 9.34
CA LYS A 86 12.18 -3.46 10.02
C LYS A 86 12.44 -4.76 10.78
N PRO A 87 13.55 -5.47 10.50
CA PRO A 87 13.93 -6.61 11.32
C PRO A 87 14.05 -6.08 12.76
N VAL A 88 13.55 -6.85 13.73
CA VAL A 88 13.86 -6.62 15.13
C VAL A 88 15.38 -6.68 15.22
N THR A 89 16.04 -5.53 15.21
CA THR A 89 17.47 -5.44 15.49
C THR A 89 17.58 -5.68 16.97
N THR A 90 17.67 -6.95 17.35
CA THR A 90 18.32 -7.35 18.59
C THR A 90 19.78 -6.96 18.40
N GLY A 91 20.11 -5.71 18.74
CA GLY A 91 21.50 -5.28 18.82
C GLY A 91 22.23 -6.12 19.87
N PRO A 92 23.51 -6.47 19.66
CA PRO A 92 24.28 -7.17 20.67
C PRO A 92 24.48 -6.27 21.89
N ALA A 93 24.20 -6.84 23.06
CA ALA A 93 24.61 -6.29 24.36
C ALA A 93 26.14 -6.36 24.54
#